data_AF-A0A8S3CA50-F1
#
_entry.id   AF-A0A8S3CA50-F1
#
_cell.length_a   1.000
_cell.length_b   1.000
_cell.length_c   1.000
_cell.angle_alpha   90.00
_cell.angle_beta   90.00
_cell.angle_gamma   90.00
#
_symmetry.space_group_name_H-M   'P 1'
#
loop_
_entity.id
_entity.type
_entity.pdbx_description
1 polymer ?
#
loop_
_entity_poly.entity_id
_entity_poly.type
_entity_poly.pdbx_seq_one_letter_code
_entity_poly.pdbx_strand_id
1 'polypeptide(L)'
;SVRACGSQLFLEMMWRNGLNHSYRSINCNGIIVSNFIDEIPPVEIIVKRYCEGTDKNSFYDILENEEIVLSNQNGEYLCGPYIRFDWRNPNHISPTTRKCLNRNPYYYIYEEAVGKEVFFKKILTNKQYALPVGDKNITEDLLTHVMNIKRVKLSVLKMFMVIQSYFSRVNLVIKDVCFMLDNKGEQFWSEVNQDCMRITAMDNSQNKFDKDIWRAGGLTSREQIMKKWNDFNIIFTDYFMKNKFHETELLNYNTYYYTQEINQLLENNTLKIPLSSRELWLDVRGKNQRRVLVTMDMYNGQPALVKSSQVCEIHSDGNYWQAIESIGIFPDILIVDLNGAFGETDTKNREIIKKLALKYPVHTGGGLRSLSDVEDVLKSNVRRCTV
;
A
#
# COMPACT_ATOMS: atom_id res chain seq x y z
N SER A 1 -3.02 17.65 -8.95
CA SER A 1 -2.98 17.94 -7.51
C SER A 1 -3.89 17.02 -6.70
N VAL A 2 -5.24 17.11 -6.75
CA VAL A 2 -6.13 16.32 -5.86
C VAL A 2 -5.89 14.80 -5.83
N ARG A 3 -5.72 14.15 -6.99
CA ARG A 3 -5.42 12.70 -7.08
C ARG A 3 -4.05 12.35 -6.52
N ALA A 4 -3.08 13.23 -6.67
CA ALA A 4 -1.73 13.04 -6.15
C ALA A 4 -1.72 13.10 -4.62
N CYS A 5 -2.48 14.04 -4.03
CA CYS A 5 -2.74 14.07 -2.59
C CYS A 5 -3.45 12.78 -2.13
N GLY A 6 -4.47 12.33 -2.89
CA GLY A 6 -5.14 11.06 -2.64
C GLY A 6 -4.14 9.90 -2.60
N SER A 7 -3.31 9.76 -3.63
CA SER A 7 -2.27 8.74 -3.70
C SER A 7 -1.28 8.79 -2.53
N GLN A 8 -0.91 9.99 -2.06
CA GLN A 8 -0.03 10.14 -0.90
C GLN A 8 -0.64 9.55 0.38
N LEU A 9 -1.95 9.70 0.58
CA LEU A 9 -2.65 9.12 1.73
C LEU A 9 -2.63 7.58 1.68
N PHE A 10 -2.79 6.98 0.50
CA PHE A 10 -2.67 5.53 0.35
C PHE A 10 -1.23 5.05 0.51
N LEU A 11 -0.22 5.81 0.06
CA LEU A 11 1.19 5.49 0.33
C LEU A 11 1.49 5.49 1.83
N GLU A 12 0.92 6.42 2.59
CA GLU A 12 1.02 6.42 4.05
C GLU A 12 0.40 5.16 4.66
N MET A 13 -0.80 4.75 4.23
CA MET A 13 -1.43 3.50 4.67
C MET A 13 -0.54 2.28 4.36
N MET A 14 0.05 2.23 3.15
CA MET A 14 0.94 1.16 2.73
C MET A 14 2.19 1.08 3.59
N TRP A 15 2.86 2.22 3.80
CA TRP A 15 4.10 2.31 4.57
C TRP A 15 3.89 1.83 6.01
N ARG A 16 2.83 2.30 6.68
CA ARG A 16 2.47 1.87 8.05
C ARG A 16 2.17 0.37 8.16
N ASN A 17 1.81 -0.27 7.05
CA ASN A 17 1.40 -1.66 7.01
C ASN A 17 2.41 -2.59 6.31
N GLY A 18 3.63 -2.10 6.02
CA GLY A 18 4.69 -2.90 5.39
C GLY A 18 4.29 -3.40 4.01
N LEU A 19 3.68 -2.55 3.20
CA LEU A 19 3.41 -2.77 1.79
C LEU A 19 4.32 -1.86 0.95
N ASN A 20 4.90 -2.40 -0.11
CA ASN A 20 5.84 -1.68 -0.95
C ASN A 20 5.13 -1.07 -2.15
N HIS A 21 5.54 0.15 -2.52
CA HIS A 21 5.07 0.84 -3.72
C HIS A 21 6.25 1.35 -4.53
N SER A 22 6.06 1.55 -5.84
CA SER A 22 7.08 2.10 -6.74
C SER A 22 7.35 3.58 -6.46
N TYR A 23 6.29 4.34 -6.19
CA TYR A 23 6.38 5.75 -5.79
C TYR A 23 7.16 5.91 -4.49
N ARG A 24 8.25 6.68 -4.56
CA ARG A 24 9.07 7.09 -3.41
C ARG A 24 8.57 8.37 -2.78
N SER A 25 8.04 9.29 -3.60
CA SER A 25 7.54 10.58 -3.17
C SER A 25 6.57 11.17 -4.18
N ILE A 26 5.63 11.96 -3.68
CA ILE A 26 4.66 12.72 -4.45
C ILE A 26 4.60 14.12 -3.84
N ASN A 27 4.67 15.18 -4.65
CA ASN A 27 4.49 16.55 -4.16
C ASN A 27 3.08 17.10 -4.43
N CYS A 28 2.78 18.27 -3.85
CA CYS A 28 1.47 18.94 -3.97
C CYS A 28 1.10 19.34 -5.41
N ASN A 29 2.08 19.44 -6.31
CA ASN A 29 1.88 19.73 -7.73
C ASN A 29 1.54 18.47 -8.53
N GLY A 30 1.67 17.29 -7.94
CA GLY A 30 1.46 16.01 -8.59
C GLY A 30 2.67 15.49 -9.37
N ILE A 31 3.87 15.97 -9.03
CA ILE A 31 5.13 15.37 -9.50
C ILE A 31 5.41 14.14 -8.66
N ILE A 32 5.69 13.03 -9.33
CA ILE A 32 5.91 11.73 -8.72
C ILE A 32 7.35 11.30 -8.99
N VAL A 33 8.06 10.91 -7.94
CA VAL A 33 9.33 10.19 -8.04
C VAL A 33 9.03 8.72 -7.83
N SER A 34 9.30 7.89 -8.83
CA SER A 34 9.04 6.45 -8.80
C SER A 34 10.31 5.65 -9.09
N ASN A 35 10.42 4.48 -8.47
CA ASN A 35 11.26 3.41 -8.99
C ASN A 35 10.80 3.04 -10.39
N PHE A 36 11.76 2.79 -11.27
CA PHE A 36 11.52 2.11 -12.53
C PHE A 36 11.26 0.62 -12.23
N ILE A 37 10.32 0.02 -12.96
CA ILE A 37 10.00 -1.41 -12.86
C ILE A 37 10.22 -1.98 -14.25
N ASP A 38 11.21 -2.85 -14.37
CA ASP A 38 11.64 -3.42 -15.65
C ASP A 38 10.58 -4.35 -16.25
N GLU A 39 9.92 -5.15 -15.41
CA GLU A 39 8.99 -6.19 -15.83
C GLU A 39 7.59 -5.93 -15.28
N ILE A 40 6.80 -5.23 -16.09
CA ILE A 40 5.41 -4.92 -15.78
C ILE A 40 4.50 -5.93 -16.49
N PRO A 41 3.76 -6.79 -15.75
CA PRO A 41 2.76 -7.65 -16.36
C PRO A 41 1.59 -6.79 -16.88
N PRO A 42 1.04 -7.11 -18.06
CA PRO A 42 -0.12 -6.40 -18.62
C PRO A 42 -1.42 -6.89 -17.94
N VAL A 43 -1.45 -6.87 -16.61
CA VAL A 43 -2.54 -7.39 -15.80
C VAL A 43 -2.96 -6.34 -14.79
N GLU A 44 -4.25 -6.03 -14.80
CA GLU A 44 -4.93 -5.30 -13.75
C GLU A 44 -5.53 -6.31 -12.75
N ILE A 45 -5.33 -6.07 -11.45
CA ILE A 45 -5.80 -6.96 -10.39
C ILE A 45 -6.89 -6.24 -9.60
N ILE A 46 -8.11 -6.75 -9.64
CA ILE A 46 -9.26 -6.15 -9.01
C ILE A 46 -9.64 -6.96 -7.79
N VAL A 47 -9.74 -6.33 -6.62
CA VAL A 47 -10.34 -6.93 -5.43
C VAL A 47 -11.76 -6.40 -5.29
N LYS A 48 -12.74 -7.30 -5.18
CA LYS A 48 -14.16 -6.95 -5.17
C LYS A 48 -14.87 -7.57 -3.98
N ARG A 49 -15.52 -6.70 -3.21
CA ARG A 49 -16.40 -7.09 -2.09
C ARG A 49 -17.87 -7.06 -2.47
N TYR A 50 -18.26 -6.19 -3.40
CA TYR A 50 -19.65 -6.04 -3.86
C TYR A 50 -19.78 -6.25 -5.37
N CYS A 51 -20.93 -6.78 -5.78
CA CYS A 51 -21.29 -6.97 -7.18
C CYS A 51 -21.66 -5.63 -7.83
N GLU A 52 -20.63 -4.92 -8.26
CA GLU A 52 -20.72 -3.58 -8.83
C GLU A 52 -19.88 -3.46 -10.10
N GLY A 53 -20.15 -2.43 -10.90
CA GLY A 53 -19.39 -2.15 -12.12
C GLY A 53 -19.50 -3.28 -13.13
N THR A 54 -18.36 -3.79 -13.61
CA THR A 54 -18.35 -4.77 -14.71
C THR A 54 -19.13 -6.03 -14.40
N ASP A 55 -19.05 -6.60 -13.20
CA ASP A 55 -19.72 -7.89 -12.91
C ASP A 55 -21.24 -7.76 -13.01
N LYS A 56 -21.79 -6.72 -12.36
CA LYS A 56 -23.22 -6.38 -12.42
C LYS A 56 -23.75 -6.27 -13.86
N ASN A 57 -22.92 -5.78 -14.79
CA ASN A 57 -23.32 -5.57 -16.18
C ASN A 57 -22.94 -6.73 -17.11
N SER A 58 -22.09 -7.65 -16.67
CA SER A 58 -21.59 -8.76 -17.50
C SER A 58 -22.32 -10.07 -17.23
N PHE A 59 -22.90 -10.22 -16.03
CA PHE A 59 -23.62 -11.41 -15.63
C PHE A 59 -25.10 -11.08 -15.46
N TYR A 60 -25.94 -11.70 -16.30
CA TYR A 60 -27.38 -11.54 -16.25
C TYR A 60 -27.93 -12.05 -14.91
N ASP A 61 -28.81 -11.27 -14.27
CA ASP A 61 -29.48 -11.54 -12.99
C ASP A 61 -28.56 -11.89 -11.79
N ILE A 62 -27.25 -11.58 -11.85
CA ILE A 62 -26.31 -11.94 -10.77
C ILE A 62 -26.65 -11.31 -9.42
N LEU A 63 -27.28 -10.12 -9.42
CA LEU A 63 -27.71 -9.44 -8.20
C LEU A 63 -28.91 -10.10 -7.52
N GLU A 64 -29.68 -10.88 -8.28
CA GLU A 64 -30.84 -11.63 -7.79
C GLU A 64 -30.45 -13.04 -7.34
N ASN A 65 -29.22 -13.47 -7.64
CA ASN A 65 -28.73 -14.79 -7.27
C ASN A 65 -28.23 -14.84 -5.82
N GLU A 66 -29.10 -15.31 -4.92
CA GLU A 66 -28.82 -15.45 -3.48
C GLU A 66 -27.79 -16.54 -3.12
N GLU A 67 -27.29 -17.29 -4.10
CA GLU A 67 -26.17 -18.23 -3.91
C GLU A 67 -24.81 -17.57 -4.13
N ILE A 68 -24.78 -16.41 -4.82
CA ILE A 68 -23.57 -15.67 -5.18
C ILE A 68 -23.44 -14.39 -4.35
N VAL A 69 -24.54 -13.67 -4.15
CA VAL A 69 -24.54 -12.39 -3.43
C VAL A 69 -25.55 -12.39 -2.28
N LEU A 70 -25.29 -11.54 -1.30
CA LEU A 70 -26.27 -11.15 -0.28
C LEU A 70 -27.26 -10.14 -0.91
N SER A 71 -28.19 -10.67 -1.72
CA SER A 71 -29.27 -9.95 -2.42
C SER A 71 -30.01 -8.97 -1.49
N ASN A 72 -30.34 -9.44 -0.29
CA ASN A 72 -31.12 -8.71 0.70
C ASN A 72 -30.31 -7.66 1.48
N GLN A 73 -28.99 -7.59 1.30
CA GLN A 73 -28.13 -6.75 2.15
C GLN A 73 -27.38 -5.64 1.44
N ASN A 74 -27.20 -5.66 0.10
CA ASN A 74 -26.54 -4.61 -0.73
C ASN A 74 -25.80 -5.18 -1.98
N GLY A 75 -25.84 -6.49 -2.23
CA GLY A 75 -25.07 -7.12 -3.30
C GLY A 75 -23.62 -7.44 -2.93
N GLU A 76 -23.28 -7.52 -1.64
CA GLU A 76 -22.00 -8.08 -1.16
C GLU A 76 -21.85 -9.54 -1.59
N TYR A 77 -20.66 -9.95 -2.02
CA TYR A 77 -20.42 -11.33 -2.42
C TYR A 77 -20.41 -12.27 -1.21
N LEU A 78 -21.14 -13.38 -1.32
CA LEU A 78 -21.24 -14.38 -0.25
C LEU A 78 -19.90 -15.02 0.09
N CYS A 79 -18.99 -15.14 -0.88
CA CYS A 79 -17.66 -15.70 -0.65
C CYS A 79 -16.68 -14.72 0.03
N GLY A 80 -17.15 -13.52 0.41
CA GLY A 80 -16.31 -12.41 0.86
C GLY A 80 -15.60 -11.73 -0.32
N PRO A 81 -14.61 -10.84 -0.04
CA PRO A 81 -13.87 -10.19 -1.11
C PRO A 81 -13.09 -11.21 -1.95
N TYR A 82 -13.27 -11.17 -3.26
CA TYR A 82 -12.57 -12.03 -4.20
C TYR A 82 -11.68 -11.22 -5.15
N ILE A 83 -10.82 -11.93 -5.88
CA ILE A 83 -9.82 -11.34 -6.77
C ILE A 83 -10.17 -11.69 -8.20
N ARG A 84 -10.17 -10.69 -9.07
CA ARG A 84 -10.36 -10.80 -10.50
C ARG A 84 -9.11 -10.29 -11.20
N PHE A 85 -8.64 -11.01 -12.20
CA PHE A 85 -7.56 -10.56 -13.07
C PHE A 85 -8.11 -10.12 -14.41
N ASP A 86 -7.71 -8.94 -14.87
CA ASP A 86 -8.07 -8.41 -16.17
C ASP A 86 -6.81 -8.18 -17.00
N TRP A 87 -6.75 -8.78 -18.19
CA TRP A 87 -5.71 -8.53 -19.17
C TRP A 87 -5.87 -7.13 -19.76
N ARG A 88 -4.82 -6.32 -19.59
CA ARG A 88 -4.71 -4.96 -20.10
C ARG A 88 -4.57 -4.97 -21.61
N ASN A 89 -5.65 -4.68 -22.31
CA ASN A 89 -5.62 -4.55 -23.76
C ASN A 89 -5.22 -3.12 -24.16
N PRO A 90 -4.71 -2.93 -25.37
CA PRO A 90 -4.66 -1.59 -25.95
C PRO A 90 -6.06 -0.99 -26.01
N ASN A 91 -6.21 0.29 -25.66
CA ASN A 91 -7.50 0.99 -25.73
C ASN A 91 -8.14 0.86 -27.12
N HIS A 92 -7.34 1.02 -28.18
CA HIS A 92 -7.79 0.92 -29.56
C HIS A 92 -6.79 0.17 -30.44
N ILE A 93 -7.31 -0.60 -31.39
CA ILE A 93 -6.55 -1.26 -32.46
C ILE A 93 -7.00 -0.79 -33.84
N SER A 94 -6.12 -0.92 -34.82
CA SER A 94 -6.48 -0.73 -36.23
C SER A 94 -7.43 -1.84 -36.69
N PRO A 95 -8.59 -1.52 -37.30
CA PRO A 95 -9.48 -2.54 -37.88
C PRO A 95 -8.79 -3.40 -38.94
N THR A 96 -7.90 -2.80 -39.74
CA THR A 96 -7.20 -3.45 -40.85
C THR A 96 -6.04 -4.32 -40.38
N THR A 97 -5.16 -3.80 -39.54
CA THR A 97 -3.92 -4.50 -39.16
C THR A 97 -4.02 -5.27 -37.84
N ARG A 98 -5.07 -5.01 -37.04
CA ARG A 98 -5.26 -5.51 -35.67
C ARG A 98 -4.14 -5.15 -34.69
N LYS A 99 -3.21 -4.28 -35.09
CA LYS A 99 -2.15 -3.75 -34.22
C LYS A 99 -2.67 -2.59 -33.37
N CYS A 100 -2.08 -2.39 -32.20
CA CYS A 100 -2.38 -1.25 -31.33
C CYS A 100 -2.10 0.07 -32.05
N LEU A 101 -3.03 1.01 -31.96
CA LEU A 101 -2.86 2.32 -32.59
C LEU A 101 -1.72 3.13 -31.99
N ASN A 102 -1.52 3.08 -30.66
CA ASN A 102 -0.48 3.86 -30.00
C ASN A 102 0.96 3.39 -30.30
N ARG A 103 1.10 2.23 -30.99
CA ARG A 103 2.39 1.76 -31.51
C ARG A 103 2.73 2.35 -32.87
N ASN A 104 1.81 3.09 -33.49
CA ASN A 104 2.11 3.85 -34.70
C ASN A 104 3.01 5.04 -34.32
N PRO A 105 4.19 5.22 -34.96
CA PRO A 105 5.11 6.30 -34.64
C PRO A 105 4.51 7.71 -34.80
N TYR A 106 3.47 7.85 -35.63
CA TYR A 106 2.77 9.12 -35.85
C TYR A 106 1.57 9.35 -34.93
N TYR A 107 1.21 8.39 -34.06
CA TYR A 107 0.01 8.50 -33.23
C TYR A 107 0.02 9.77 -32.37
N TYR A 108 1.08 9.96 -31.58
CA TYR A 108 1.19 11.09 -30.66
C TYR A 108 1.49 12.40 -31.39
N ILE A 109 2.28 12.36 -32.48
CA ILE A 109 2.55 13.54 -33.32
C ILE A 109 1.24 14.08 -33.90
N TYR A 110 0.37 13.19 -34.40
CA TYR A 110 -0.91 13.60 -34.96
C TYR A 110 -1.91 14.04 -33.87
N GLU A 111 -1.98 13.34 -32.73
CA GLU A 111 -2.79 13.76 -31.57
C GLU A 111 -2.42 15.17 -31.11
N GLU A 112 -1.12 15.45 -30.99
CA GLU A 112 -0.60 16.76 -30.60
C GLU A 112 -0.94 17.84 -31.63
N ALA A 113 -0.75 17.55 -32.92
CA ALA A 113 -0.98 18.53 -33.99
C ALA A 113 -2.46 18.95 -34.13
N VAL A 114 -3.41 18.03 -33.93
CA VAL A 114 -4.85 18.32 -34.09
C VAL A 114 -5.56 18.61 -32.77
N GLY A 115 -4.92 18.31 -31.64
CA GLY A 115 -5.51 18.39 -30.30
C GLY A 115 -6.33 17.15 -29.91
N LYS A 116 -6.27 16.80 -28.62
CA LYS A 116 -6.86 15.57 -28.07
C LYS A 116 -8.35 15.38 -28.36
N GLU A 117 -9.17 16.42 -28.21
CA GLU A 117 -10.61 16.31 -28.44
C GLU A 117 -10.95 16.02 -29.91
N VAL A 118 -10.28 16.73 -30.82
CA VAL A 118 -10.45 16.54 -32.27
C VAL A 118 -9.94 15.16 -32.67
N PHE A 119 -8.78 14.75 -32.16
CA PHE A 119 -8.22 13.44 -32.38
C PHE A 119 -9.17 12.33 -31.93
N PHE A 120 -9.71 12.43 -30.70
CA PHE A 120 -10.68 11.49 -30.18
C PHE A 120 -11.92 11.38 -31.07
N LYS A 121 -12.51 12.53 -31.43
CA LYS A 121 -13.76 12.58 -32.21
C LYS A 121 -13.59 12.15 -33.68
N LYS A 122 -12.42 12.37 -34.29
CA LYS A 122 -12.19 12.04 -35.71
C LYS A 122 -11.60 10.65 -35.91
N ILE A 123 -10.71 10.23 -35.00
CA ILE A 123 -9.94 8.99 -35.15
C ILE A 123 -10.48 7.89 -34.23
N LEU A 124 -10.54 8.13 -32.92
CA LEU A 124 -10.81 7.06 -31.95
C LEU A 124 -12.27 6.59 -31.93
N THR A 125 -13.22 7.48 -32.21
CA THR A 125 -14.64 7.11 -32.35
C THR A 125 -15.00 6.58 -33.74
N ASN A 126 -14.11 6.73 -34.73
CA ASN A 126 -14.35 6.29 -36.09
C ASN A 126 -13.93 4.82 -36.26
N LYS A 127 -14.91 3.93 -36.37
CA LYS A 127 -14.72 2.48 -36.52
C LYS A 127 -13.94 2.06 -37.78
N GLN A 128 -13.79 2.95 -38.76
CA GLN A 128 -12.92 2.71 -39.91
C GLN A 128 -11.43 2.78 -39.56
N TYR A 129 -11.07 3.53 -38.51
CA TYR A 129 -9.68 3.77 -38.12
C TYR A 129 -9.33 3.13 -36.77
N ALA A 130 -10.31 3.01 -35.87
CA ALA A 130 -10.10 2.53 -34.51
C ALA A 130 -11.21 1.59 -34.05
N LEU A 131 -10.85 0.41 -33.55
CA LEU A 131 -11.74 -0.47 -32.80
C LEU A 131 -11.38 -0.41 -31.31
N PRO A 132 -12.31 -0.05 -30.43
CA PRO A 132 -12.10 -0.19 -29.00
C PRO A 132 -12.04 -1.67 -28.63
N VAL A 133 -11.07 -2.06 -27.78
CA VAL A 133 -10.92 -3.46 -27.33
C VAL A 133 -11.38 -3.60 -25.88
N GLY A 134 -10.86 -2.73 -25.02
CA GLY A 134 -11.09 -2.76 -23.57
C GLY A 134 -10.43 -3.97 -22.90
N ASP A 135 -10.24 -3.86 -21.59
CA ASP A 135 -9.66 -4.94 -20.81
C ASP A 135 -10.60 -6.14 -20.75
N LYS A 136 -10.03 -7.33 -20.58
CA LYS A 136 -10.78 -8.59 -20.57
C LYS A 136 -10.40 -9.41 -19.36
N ASN A 137 -11.40 -9.97 -18.70
CA ASN A 137 -11.14 -10.94 -17.64
C ASN A 137 -10.30 -12.10 -18.16
N ILE A 138 -9.33 -12.54 -17.36
CA ILE A 138 -8.46 -13.67 -17.63
C ILE A 138 -8.37 -14.56 -16.38
N THR A 139 -8.35 -15.88 -16.57
CA THR A 139 -8.18 -16.82 -15.46
C THR A 139 -6.75 -16.80 -14.92
N GLU A 140 -6.60 -17.03 -13.62
CA GLU A 140 -5.29 -17.09 -12.98
C GLU A 140 -4.39 -18.20 -13.52
N ASP A 141 -4.97 -19.29 -14.04
CA ASP A 141 -4.22 -20.41 -14.62
C ASP A 141 -3.35 -19.97 -15.80
N LEU A 142 -3.87 -19.08 -16.64
CA LEU A 142 -3.15 -18.53 -17.80
C LEU A 142 -2.07 -17.52 -17.40
N LEU A 143 -2.12 -17.01 -16.17
CA LEU A 143 -1.20 -16.02 -15.66
C LEU A 143 -0.07 -16.62 -14.80
N THR A 144 -0.09 -17.93 -14.55
CA THR A 144 0.93 -18.63 -13.73
C THR A 144 2.36 -18.45 -14.23
N HIS A 145 2.56 -18.28 -15.54
CA HIS A 145 3.86 -18.00 -16.16
C HIS A 145 4.14 -16.50 -16.35
N VAL A 146 3.15 -15.64 -16.09
CA VAL A 146 3.25 -14.18 -16.24
C VAL A 146 3.59 -13.54 -14.90
N MET A 147 3.05 -14.08 -13.80
CA MET A 147 3.25 -13.52 -12.46
C MET A 147 3.11 -14.58 -11.36
N ASN A 148 3.67 -14.30 -10.18
CA ASN A 148 3.49 -15.12 -8.99
C ASN A 148 2.09 -14.91 -8.40
N ILE A 149 1.13 -15.67 -8.89
CA ILE A 149 -0.29 -15.56 -8.53
C ILE A 149 -0.50 -15.62 -7.01
N LYS A 150 0.11 -16.59 -6.32
CA LYS A 150 -0.07 -16.70 -4.86
C LYS A 150 0.38 -15.42 -4.15
N ARG A 151 1.57 -14.91 -4.47
CA ARG A 151 2.12 -13.70 -3.84
C ARG A 151 1.30 -12.46 -4.17
N VAL A 152 0.87 -12.32 -5.43
CA VAL A 152 -0.01 -11.24 -5.88
C VAL A 152 -1.31 -11.24 -5.07
N LYS A 153 -1.98 -12.39 -4.96
CA LYS A 153 -3.24 -12.53 -4.21
C LYS A 153 -3.07 -12.12 -2.74
N LEU A 154 -2.01 -12.58 -2.08
CA LEU A 154 -1.69 -12.18 -0.70
C LEU A 154 -1.50 -10.66 -0.58
N SER A 155 -0.73 -10.05 -1.48
CA SER A 155 -0.44 -8.63 -1.45
C SER A 155 -1.69 -7.77 -1.67
N VAL A 156 -2.51 -8.07 -2.68
CA VAL A 156 -3.72 -7.27 -2.98
C VAL A 156 -4.81 -7.42 -1.92
N LEU A 157 -5.00 -8.61 -1.35
CA LEU A 157 -5.93 -8.79 -0.24
C LEU A 157 -5.47 -8.08 1.03
N LYS A 158 -4.16 -8.11 1.32
CA LYS A 158 -3.58 -7.33 2.40
C LYS A 158 -3.86 -5.84 2.20
N MET A 159 -3.58 -5.31 1.01
CA MET A 159 -3.83 -3.90 0.70
C MET A 159 -5.32 -3.56 0.80
N PHE A 160 -6.20 -4.41 0.29
CA PHE A 160 -7.65 -4.22 0.41
C PHE A 160 -8.09 -4.10 1.87
N MET A 161 -7.61 -4.99 2.74
CA MET A 161 -7.96 -4.96 4.17
C MET A 161 -7.30 -3.80 4.91
N VAL A 162 -6.10 -3.38 4.51
CA VAL A 162 -5.49 -2.14 5.00
C VAL A 162 -6.40 -0.95 4.69
N ILE A 163 -6.81 -0.78 3.43
CA ILE A 163 -7.72 0.30 3.03
C ILE A 163 -9.03 0.22 3.82
N GLN A 164 -9.67 -0.95 3.88
CA GLN A 164 -10.92 -1.15 4.61
C GLN A 164 -10.79 -0.77 6.09
N SER A 165 -9.67 -1.13 6.74
CA SER A 165 -9.44 -0.81 8.15
C SER A 165 -9.30 0.70 8.41
N TYR A 166 -8.67 1.45 7.51
CA TYR A 166 -8.61 2.90 7.65
C TYR A 166 -9.95 3.55 7.29
N PHE A 167 -10.66 3.03 6.30
CA PHE A 167 -11.96 3.54 5.88
C PHE A 167 -13.01 3.38 6.98
N SER A 168 -13.04 2.24 7.69
CA SER A 168 -13.98 2.00 8.80
C SER A 168 -13.83 3.03 9.93
N ARG A 169 -12.62 3.54 10.16
CA ARG A 169 -12.31 4.57 11.19
C ARG A 169 -12.81 5.97 10.84
N VAL A 170 -13.16 6.20 9.57
CA VAL A 170 -13.69 7.48 9.09
C VAL A 170 -15.08 7.32 8.45
N ASN A 171 -15.81 6.27 8.84
CA ASN A 171 -17.18 5.99 8.37
C ASN A 171 -17.29 5.81 6.85
N LEU A 172 -16.26 5.26 6.22
CA LEU A 172 -16.23 4.91 4.80
C LEU A 172 -16.17 3.39 4.62
N VAL A 173 -16.57 2.93 3.44
CA VAL A 173 -16.45 1.53 3.00
C VAL A 173 -15.87 1.48 1.59
N ILE A 174 -14.95 0.54 1.37
CA ILE A 174 -14.41 0.23 0.05
C ILE A 174 -15.22 -0.90 -0.55
N LYS A 175 -15.76 -0.70 -1.75
CA LYS A 175 -16.57 -1.70 -2.44
C LYS A 175 -15.75 -2.60 -3.36
N ASP A 176 -14.86 -1.99 -4.12
CA ASP A 176 -13.86 -2.65 -4.94
C ASP A 176 -12.69 -1.70 -5.23
N VAL A 177 -11.58 -2.26 -5.72
CA VAL A 177 -10.37 -1.53 -6.09
C VAL A 177 -9.58 -2.31 -7.13
N CYS A 178 -8.96 -1.58 -8.04
CA CYS A 178 -7.97 -2.06 -9.00
C CYS A 178 -6.56 -1.72 -8.50
N PHE A 179 -5.65 -2.67 -8.66
CA PHE A 179 -4.23 -2.54 -8.41
C PHE A 179 -3.43 -2.99 -9.62
N MET A 180 -2.20 -2.47 -9.71
CA MET A 180 -1.17 -3.01 -10.59
C MET A 180 0.03 -3.43 -9.74
N LEU A 181 0.56 -4.62 -9.98
CA LEU A 181 1.73 -5.16 -9.27
C LEU A 181 2.80 -5.60 -10.27
N ASP A 182 4.04 -5.67 -9.82
CA ASP A 182 5.10 -6.36 -10.55
C ASP A 182 4.80 -7.86 -10.71
N ASN A 183 5.56 -8.54 -11.57
CA ASN A 183 5.36 -9.97 -11.80
C ASN A 183 5.68 -10.85 -10.57
N LYS A 184 6.42 -10.33 -9.58
CA LYS A 184 6.69 -11.03 -8.32
C LYS A 184 5.57 -10.88 -7.29
N GLY A 185 4.66 -9.91 -7.46
CA GLY A 185 3.62 -9.59 -6.49
C GLY A 185 4.16 -8.90 -5.24
N GLU A 186 5.33 -8.27 -5.31
CA GLU A 186 6.04 -7.67 -4.19
C GLU A 186 5.91 -6.15 -4.14
N GLN A 187 5.76 -5.52 -5.30
CA GLN A 187 5.72 -4.07 -5.42
C GLN A 187 4.48 -3.63 -6.20
N PHE A 188 3.66 -2.79 -5.56
CA PHE A 188 2.57 -2.08 -6.24
C PHE A 188 3.15 -0.96 -7.09
N TRP A 189 2.49 -0.66 -8.20
CA TRP A 189 2.81 0.47 -9.07
C TRP A 189 1.54 1.06 -9.66
N SER A 190 1.71 2.14 -10.44
CA SER A 190 0.60 3.02 -10.86
C SER A 190 0.03 3.84 -9.70
N GLU A 191 -1.00 4.63 -9.96
CA GLU A 191 -1.72 5.35 -8.92
C GLU A 191 -2.66 4.42 -8.13
N VAL A 192 -2.75 4.63 -6.81
CA VAL A 192 -3.81 4.10 -5.96
C VAL A 192 -4.52 5.30 -5.36
N ASN A 193 -5.71 5.63 -5.86
CA ASN A 193 -6.51 6.75 -5.37
C ASN A 193 -8.00 6.53 -5.66
N GLN A 194 -8.82 7.56 -5.43
CA GLN A 194 -10.27 7.52 -5.61
C GLN A 194 -10.73 7.20 -7.04
N ASP A 195 -9.84 7.25 -8.04
CA ASP A 195 -10.12 6.86 -9.43
C ASP A 195 -10.13 5.33 -9.61
N CYS A 196 -9.36 4.63 -8.78
CA CYS A 196 -9.05 3.20 -8.89
C CYS A 196 -9.98 2.31 -8.06
N MET A 197 -10.93 2.89 -7.33
CA MET A 197 -11.78 2.16 -6.37
C MET A 197 -13.19 2.71 -6.33
N ARG A 198 -14.11 1.97 -5.70
CA ARG A 198 -15.46 2.43 -5.35
C ARG A 198 -15.56 2.64 -3.85
N ILE A 199 -16.04 3.82 -3.45
CA ILE A 199 -16.03 4.28 -2.06
C ILE A 199 -17.39 4.89 -1.75
N THR A 200 -18.02 4.41 -0.68
CA THR A 200 -19.25 5.01 -0.15
C THR A 200 -19.11 5.32 1.33
N ALA A 201 -19.96 6.21 1.84
CA ALA A 201 -20.16 6.30 3.28
C ALA A 201 -20.81 5.02 3.80
N MET A 202 -20.48 4.60 5.02
CA MET A 202 -21.01 3.38 5.62
C MET A 202 -22.51 3.50 5.96
N ASP A 203 -22.96 4.70 6.34
CA ASP A 203 -24.34 5.02 6.67
C ASP A 203 -25.24 5.37 5.47
N ASN A 204 -24.63 5.67 4.31
CA ASN A 204 -25.35 6.04 3.10
C ASN A 204 -24.59 5.64 1.84
N SER A 205 -25.03 4.54 1.22
CA SER A 205 -24.43 4.01 -0.01
C SER A 205 -24.57 4.91 -1.24
N GLN A 206 -25.46 5.92 -1.20
CA GLN A 206 -25.57 6.94 -2.26
C GLN A 206 -24.51 8.04 -2.13
N ASN A 207 -23.90 8.18 -0.95
CA ASN A 207 -22.83 9.14 -0.70
C ASN A 207 -21.49 8.57 -1.19
N LYS A 208 -21.19 8.79 -2.48
CA LYS A 208 -19.98 8.31 -3.15
C LYS A 208 -18.81 9.29 -3.02
N PHE A 209 -17.59 8.75 -3.02
CA PHE A 209 -16.33 9.53 -2.98
C PHE A 209 -15.38 9.20 -4.15
N ASP A 210 -15.86 8.49 -5.16
CA ASP A 210 -15.05 7.92 -6.24
C ASP A 210 -15.47 8.36 -7.64
N LYS A 211 -14.78 7.82 -8.66
CA LYS A 211 -15.00 8.12 -10.09
C LYS A 211 -16.41 7.82 -10.59
N ASP A 212 -17.19 6.97 -9.92
CA ASP A 212 -18.55 6.66 -10.36
C ASP A 212 -19.45 7.91 -10.38
N ILE A 213 -19.12 8.97 -9.63
CA ILE A 213 -19.77 10.30 -9.76
C ILE A 213 -19.60 10.82 -11.19
N TRP A 214 -18.37 10.79 -11.71
CA TRP A 214 -18.06 11.20 -13.08
C TRP A 214 -18.65 10.25 -14.11
N ARG A 215 -18.63 8.93 -13.86
CA ARG A 215 -19.24 7.96 -14.79
C ARG A 215 -20.75 8.17 -14.94
N ALA A 216 -21.44 8.59 -13.88
CA ALA A 216 -22.88 8.82 -13.90
C ALA A 216 -23.27 10.20 -14.49
N GLY A 217 -22.54 11.27 -14.15
CA GLY A 217 -22.91 12.63 -14.56
C GLY A 217 -22.07 13.24 -15.70
N GLY A 218 -20.90 12.67 -16.02
CA GLY A 218 -19.99 13.24 -17.02
C GLY A 218 -19.61 14.69 -16.69
N LEU A 219 -19.56 15.56 -17.70
CA LEU A 219 -19.12 16.96 -17.55
C LEU A 219 -19.90 17.75 -16.50
N THR A 220 -21.20 17.47 -16.32
CA THR A 220 -22.04 18.20 -15.34
C THR A 220 -21.68 17.86 -13.89
N SER A 221 -20.94 16.77 -13.67
CA SER A 221 -20.49 16.33 -12.34
C SER A 221 -19.07 16.76 -11.98
N ARG A 222 -18.39 17.55 -12.85
CA ARG A 222 -16.98 17.93 -12.66
C ARG A 222 -16.71 18.58 -11.29
N GLU A 223 -17.53 19.54 -10.90
CA GLU A 223 -17.36 20.23 -9.62
C GLU A 223 -17.70 19.30 -8.45
N GLN A 224 -18.72 18.46 -8.61
CA GLN A 224 -19.14 17.49 -7.60
C GLN A 224 -18.05 16.46 -7.32
N ILE A 225 -17.44 15.86 -8.35
CA ILE A 225 -16.35 14.88 -8.15
C ILE A 225 -15.12 15.55 -7.54
N MET A 226 -14.76 16.75 -7.99
CA MET A 226 -13.63 17.50 -7.41
C MET A 226 -13.88 17.83 -5.94
N LYS A 227 -15.10 18.25 -5.58
CA LYS A 227 -15.48 18.48 -4.19
C LYS A 227 -15.37 17.19 -3.37
N LYS A 228 -15.92 16.07 -3.85
CA LYS A 228 -15.87 14.79 -3.12
C LYS A 228 -14.46 14.25 -2.93
N TRP A 229 -13.59 14.40 -3.93
CA TRP A 229 -12.19 14.02 -3.80
C TRP A 229 -11.42 14.92 -2.82
N ASN A 230 -11.72 16.22 -2.78
CA ASN A 230 -11.17 17.12 -1.77
C ASN A 230 -11.69 16.79 -0.35
N ASP A 231 -13.00 16.55 -0.20
CA ASP A 231 -13.61 16.13 1.06
C ASP A 231 -12.93 14.84 1.58
N PHE A 232 -12.74 13.84 0.72
CA PHE A 232 -12.00 12.61 1.04
C PHE A 232 -10.58 12.90 1.55
N ASN A 233 -9.84 13.75 0.84
CA ASN A 233 -8.47 14.09 1.21
C ASN A 233 -8.40 14.79 2.56
N ILE A 234 -9.35 15.70 2.86
CA ILE A 234 -9.44 16.39 4.14
C ILE A 234 -9.72 15.39 5.26
N ILE A 235 -10.71 14.50 5.09
CA ILE A 235 -11.07 13.47 6.08
C ILE A 235 -9.83 12.66 6.50
N PHE A 236 -9.04 12.18 5.53
CA PHE A 236 -7.87 11.37 5.85
C PHE A 236 -6.66 12.18 6.33
N THR A 237 -6.48 13.40 5.83
CA THR A 237 -5.43 14.29 6.36
C THR A 237 -5.67 14.58 7.84
N ASP A 238 -6.91 14.94 8.20
CA ASP A 238 -7.30 15.17 9.59
C ASP A 238 -7.15 13.91 10.44
N TYR A 239 -7.56 12.76 9.90
CA TYR A 239 -7.38 11.47 10.57
C TYR A 239 -5.90 11.20 10.88
N PHE A 240 -5.01 11.30 9.90
CA PHE A 240 -3.58 11.02 10.13
C PHE A 240 -2.88 12.06 11.00
N MET A 241 -3.29 13.32 10.96
CA MET A 241 -2.78 14.37 11.85
C MET A 241 -3.15 14.12 13.31
N LYS A 242 -4.36 13.63 13.58
CA LYS A 242 -4.84 13.25 14.92
C LYS A 242 -4.35 11.88 15.38
N ASN A 243 -3.95 11.02 14.44
CA ASN A 243 -3.52 9.65 14.69
C ASN A 243 -2.13 9.44 14.10
N LYS A 244 -1.15 10.20 14.61
CA LYS A 244 0.23 10.02 14.18
C LYS A 244 0.68 8.60 14.51
N PHE A 245 1.46 8.01 13.62
CA PHE A 245 1.87 6.62 13.73
C PHE A 245 2.52 6.29 15.09
N HIS A 246 3.43 7.14 15.57
CA HIS A 246 4.14 6.94 16.83
C HIS A 246 3.26 7.10 18.08
N GLU A 247 2.12 7.82 17.97
CA GLU A 247 1.20 8.10 19.08
C GLU A 247 0.09 7.03 19.20
N THR A 248 -0.11 6.20 18.16
CA THR A 248 -1.27 5.30 18.08
C THR A 248 -0.86 3.88 17.70
N GLU A 249 -0.43 3.71 16.46
CA GLU A 249 -0.12 2.44 15.82
C GLU A 249 1.16 1.79 16.34
N LEU A 250 2.15 2.59 16.71
CA LEU A 250 3.42 2.12 17.27
C LEU A 250 3.24 1.53 18.68
N LEU A 251 2.31 2.05 19.46
CA LEU A 251 2.00 1.55 20.80
C LEU A 251 1.39 0.13 20.76
N ASN A 252 0.74 -0.21 19.65
CA ASN A 252 0.16 -1.53 19.39
C ASN A 252 0.97 -2.30 18.33
N TYR A 253 2.30 -2.16 18.34
CA TYR A 253 3.16 -2.71 17.29
C TYR A 253 2.96 -4.21 17.03
N ASN A 254 2.57 -4.99 18.02
CA ASN A 254 2.36 -6.42 17.85
C ASN A 254 1.14 -6.76 16.97
N THR A 255 0.30 -5.80 16.59
CA THR A 255 -0.90 -6.04 15.77
C THR A 255 -1.05 -5.00 14.67
N TYR A 256 -1.66 -5.40 13.56
CA TYR A 256 -2.05 -4.48 12.49
C TYR A 256 -3.56 -4.24 12.57
N TYR A 257 -4.03 -3.03 12.28
CA TYR A 257 -5.47 -2.74 12.29
C TYR A 257 -6.28 -3.63 11.34
N TYR A 258 -5.73 -3.99 10.18
CA TYR A 258 -6.40 -4.86 9.23
C TYR A 258 -6.63 -6.28 9.74
N THR A 259 -5.91 -6.76 10.78
CA THR A 259 -6.15 -8.11 11.30
C THR A 259 -7.50 -8.22 11.99
N GLN A 260 -8.01 -7.12 12.57
CA GLN A 260 -9.35 -7.08 13.15
C GLN A 260 -10.42 -7.23 12.06
N GLU A 261 -10.27 -6.51 10.94
CA GLU A 261 -11.19 -6.61 9.79
C GLU A 261 -11.21 -8.04 9.20
N ILE A 262 -10.04 -8.70 9.13
CA ILE A 262 -9.97 -10.10 8.67
C ILE A 262 -10.66 -11.04 9.66
N ASN A 263 -10.48 -10.87 10.97
CA ASN A 263 -11.16 -11.71 11.95
C ASN A 263 -12.68 -11.53 11.85
N GLN A 264 -13.16 -10.29 11.76
CA GLN A 264 -14.59 -10.00 11.56
C GLN A 264 -15.13 -10.64 10.28
N LEU A 265 -14.37 -10.58 9.17
CA LEU A 265 -14.74 -11.26 7.92
C LEU A 265 -14.87 -12.78 8.12
N LEU A 266 -13.91 -13.40 8.79
CA LEU A 266 -13.85 -14.86 8.97
C LEU A 266 -14.87 -15.41 10.00
N GLU A 267 -15.31 -14.55 10.92
CA GLU A 267 -16.33 -14.82 11.94
C GLU A 267 -17.75 -14.48 11.46
N ASN A 268 -17.89 -13.79 10.32
CA ASN A 268 -19.19 -13.43 9.77
C ASN A 268 -19.93 -14.66 9.22
N ASN A 269 -20.89 -15.16 10.00
CA ASN A 269 -21.71 -16.31 9.64
C ASN A 269 -22.70 -16.07 8.49
N THR A 270 -22.89 -14.81 8.05
CA THR A 270 -23.70 -14.54 6.85
C THR A 270 -22.94 -14.84 5.56
N LEU A 271 -21.61 -14.93 5.62
CA LEU A 271 -20.75 -15.23 4.48
C LEU A 271 -20.49 -16.74 4.36
N LYS A 272 -20.43 -17.22 3.12
CA LYS A 272 -20.08 -18.59 2.73
C LYS A 272 -18.67 -18.61 2.11
N ILE A 273 -17.66 -18.25 2.91
CA ILE A 273 -16.27 -18.14 2.45
C ILE A 273 -15.71 -19.56 2.14
N PRO A 274 -15.30 -19.86 0.90
CA PRO A 274 -14.71 -21.15 0.55
C PRO A 274 -13.43 -21.43 1.35
N LEU A 275 -13.11 -22.70 1.60
CA LEU A 275 -11.92 -23.10 2.35
C LEU A 275 -10.63 -22.52 1.77
N SER A 276 -10.47 -22.55 0.45
CA SER A 276 -9.29 -21.98 -0.24
C SER A 276 -9.13 -20.47 0.00
N SER A 277 -10.24 -19.72 0.00
CA SER A 277 -10.23 -18.29 0.34
C SER A 277 -9.94 -18.07 1.83
N ARG A 278 -10.49 -18.91 2.71
CA ARG A 278 -10.25 -18.84 4.16
C ARG A 278 -8.78 -19.03 4.49
N GLU A 279 -8.10 -20.00 3.86
CA GLU A 279 -6.66 -20.22 4.00
C GLU A 279 -5.86 -18.99 3.56
N LEU A 280 -6.23 -18.39 2.42
CA LEU A 280 -5.57 -17.18 1.93
C LEU A 280 -5.73 -16.00 2.91
N TRP A 281 -6.91 -15.84 3.53
CA TRP A 281 -7.13 -14.83 4.58
C TRP A 281 -6.32 -15.09 5.84
N LEU A 282 -6.17 -16.35 6.25
CA LEU A 282 -5.31 -16.72 7.37
C LEU A 282 -3.84 -16.42 7.08
N ASP A 283 -3.38 -16.62 5.84
CA ASP A 283 -2.05 -16.25 5.38
C ASP A 283 -1.85 -14.72 5.36
N VAL A 284 -2.85 -13.96 4.88
CA VAL A 284 -2.84 -12.49 4.84
C VAL A 284 -2.81 -11.89 6.26
N ARG A 285 -3.64 -12.43 7.16
CA ARG A 285 -3.61 -12.10 8.59
C ARG A 285 -2.22 -12.31 9.15
N GLY A 286 -1.56 -13.38 8.70
CA GLY A 286 -0.21 -13.76 9.06
C GLY A 286 -0.10 -14.15 10.54
N LYS A 287 1.11 -14.53 10.93
CA LYS A 287 1.54 -14.61 12.34
C LYS A 287 2.39 -13.38 12.74
N ASN A 288 2.60 -12.47 11.79
CA ASN A 288 3.63 -11.44 11.87
C ASN A 288 3.15 -10.28 12.73
N GLN A 289 3.72 -10.18 13.92
CA GLN A 289 3.75 -8.95 14.70
C GLN A 289 4.54 -7.89 13.90
N ARG A 290 4.17 -6.60 13.95
CA ARG A 290 5.07 -5.56 13.38
C ARG A 290 6.36 -5.65 14.17
N ARG A 291 7.46 -5.88 13.47
CA ARG A 291 8.77 -5.78 14.08
C ARG A 291 9.16 -4.32 14.06
N VAL A 292 9.22 -3.72 15.23
CA VAL A 292 9.71 -2.35 15.41
C VAL A 292 11.14 -2.47 15.90
N LEU A 293 12.07 -1.92 15.11
CA LEU A 293 13.43 -1.70 15.57
C LEU A 293 13.53 -0.25 16.01
N VAL A 294 13.66 -0.04 17.32
CA VAL A 294 13.96 1.28 17.87
C VAL A 294 15.46 1.47 17.94
N THR A 295 15.92 2.67 17.65
CA THR A 295 17.35 3.01 17.65
C THR A 295 17.66 3.97 18.79
N MET A 296 18.80 3.77 19.45
CA MET A 296 19.38 4.74 20.37
C MET A 296 20.82 4.98 19.93
N ASP A 297 21.08 6.17 19.40
CA ASP A 297 22.44 6.52 19.01
C ASP A 297 23.21 7.00 20.24
N MET A 298 24.44 6.55 20.40
CA MET A 298 25.30 6.88 21.53
C MET A 298 26.51 7.67 21.07
N TYR A 299 26.77 8.82 21.71
CA TYR A 299 27.94 9.66 21.48
C TYR A 299 28.53 10.12 22.82
N ASN A 300 29.85 9.92 23.01
CA ASN A 300 30.59 10.24 24.23
C ASN A 300 29.97 9.68 25.53
N GLY A 301 29.37 8.51 25.43
CA GLY A 301 28.68 7.81 26.52
C GLY A 301 27.33 8.41 26.89
N GLN A 302 26.74 9.23 26.01
CA GLN A 302 25.44 9.85 26.18
C GLN A 302 24.54 9.50 25.00
N PRO A 303 23.22 9.32 25.23
CA PRO A 303 22.27 9.12 24.15
C PRO A 303 22.07 10.43 23.39
N ALA A 304 22.15 10.35 22.06
CA ALA A 304 22.26 11.51 21.19
C ALA A 304 21.39 11.37 19.94
N LEU A 305 21.02 12.52 19.36
CA LEU A 305 20.37 12.59 18.06
C LEU A 305 21.37 13.04 17.00
N VAL A 306 21.50 12.27 15.92
CA VAL A 306 22.34 12.63 14.77
C VAL A 306 21.49 13.05 13.59
N LYS A 307 21.84 14.18 12.97
CA LYS A 307 21.30 14.59 11.66
C LYS A 307 22.46 14.92 10.74
N SER A 308 22.45 14.36 9.54
CA SER A 308 23.48 14.62 8.51
C SER A 308 24.91 14.46 9.03
N SER A 309 25.16 13.37 9.79
CA SER A 309 26.46 13.05 10.40
C SER A 309 26.96 14.03 11.47
N GLN A 310 26.10 14.91 11.98
CA GLN A 310 26.40 15.80 13.10
C GLN A 310 25.53 15.45 14.29
N VAL A 311 26.14 15.44 15.48
CA VAL A 311 25.42 15.29 16.75
C VAL A 311 24.72 16.61 17.04
N CYS A 312 23.39 16.59 17.05
CA CYS A 312 22.58 17.78 17.16
C CYS A 312 22.07 18.02 18.59
N GLU A 313 21.83 16.95 19.34
CA GLU A 313 21.16 17.02 20.63
C GLU A 313 21.56 15.85 21.51
N ILE A 314 21.70 16.10 22.81
CA ILE A 314 21.77 15.07 23.84
C ILE A 314 20.39 15.01 24.48
N HIS A 315 19.78 13.82 24.50
CA HIS A 315 18.45 13.65 25.07
C HIS A 315 18.51 12.88 26.39
N SER A 316 17.38 12.80 27.09
CA SER A 316 17.28 12.13 28.40
C SER A 316 18.33 12.63 29.40
N ASP A 317 18.68 13.92 29.35
CA ASP A 317 19.71 14.57 30.17
C ASP A 317 21.08 13.85 30.14
N GLY A 318 21.39 13.17 29.03
CA GLY A 318 22.62 12.39 28.87
C GLY A 318 22.60 11.03 29.59
N ASN A 319 21.49 10.65 30.21
CA ASN A 319 21.34 9.41 30.95
C ASN A 319 20.85 8.28 30.04
N TYR A 320 21.77 7.38 29.68
CA TYR A 320 21.47 6.22 28.83
C TYR A 320 20.53 5.20 29.49
N TRP A 321 20.43 5.15 30.83
CA TRP A 321 19.45 4.27 31.50
C TRP A 321 18.03 4.78 31.33
N GLN A 322 17.82 6.09 31.46
CA GLN A 322 16.51 6.69 31.22
C GLN A 322 16.09 6.57 29.75
N ALA A 323 17.04 6.77 28.83
CA ALA A 323 16.80 6.58 27.41
C ALA A 323 16.41 5.14 27.06
N ILE A 324 17.18 4.14 27.53
CA ILE A 324 16.87 2.73 27.23
C ILE A 324 15.57 2.27 27.89
N GLU A 325 15.22 2.77 29.08
CA GLU A 325 13.94 2.44 29.74
C GLU A 325 12.74 2.97 28.95
N SER A 326 12.88 4.15 28.34
CA SER A 326 11.84 4.76 27.50
C SER A 326 11.53 3.92 26.25
N ILE A 327 12.50 3.16 25.74
CA ILE A 327 12.36 2.30 24.56
C ILE A 327 12.44 0.80 24.90
N GLY A 328 12.55 0.46 26.17
CA GLY A 328 12.77 -0.90 26.66
C GLY A 328 11.56 -1.84 26.48
N ILE A 329 10.41 -1.27 26.13
CA ILE A 329 9.16 -1.98 25.82
C ILE A 329 9.20 -2.70 24.46
N PHE A 330 10.17 -2.34 23.60
CA PHE A 330 10.31 -2.93 22.27
C PHE A 330 11.23 -4.17 22.31
N PRO A 331 10.89 -5.22 21.55
CA PRO A 331 11.62 -6.49 21.59
C PRO A 331 12.98 -6.44 20.88
N ASP A 332 13.19 -5.44 20.02
CA ASP A 332 14.41 -5.22 19.26
C ASP A 332 14.87 -3.77 19.42
N ILE A 333 16.03 -3.58 20.06
CA ILE A 333 16.63 -2.25 20.28
C ILE A 333 18.00 -2.23 19.64
N LEU A 334 18.24 -1.35 18.67
CA LEU A 334 19.56 -1.14 18.08
C LEU A 334 20.25 0.05 18.76
N ILE A 335 21.38 -0.22 19.42
CA ILE A 335 22.21 0.83 20.02
C ILE A 335 23.42 1.06 19.13
N VAL A 336 23.57 2.28 18.61
CA VAL A 336 24.60 2.65 17.64
C VAL A 336 25.77 3.34 18.35
N ASP A 337 26.97 2.81 18.22
CA ASP A 337 28.20 3.46 18.66
C ASP A 337 28.68 4.48 17.61
N LEU A 338 28.32 5.76 17.81
CA LEU A 338 28.68 6.82 16.88
C LEU A 338 30.17 7.16 16.94
N ASN A 339 30.80 7.13 18.12
CA ASN A 339 32.24 7.33 18.26
C ASN A 339 33.00 6.30 17.43
N GLY A 340 32.58 5.04 17.52
CA GLY A 340 33.14 3.96 16.73
C GLY A 340 32.89 4.14 15.23
N ALA A 341 31.69 4.59 14.86
CA ALA A 341 31.36 4.92 13.47
C ALA A 341 32.27 6.03 12.91
N PHE A 342 32.60 7.04 13.72
CA PHE A 342 33.56 8.10 13.40
C PHE A 342 35.03 7.68 13.48
N GLY A 343 35.32 6.45 13.93
CA GLY A 343 36.64 5.83 13.87
C GLY A 343 37.44 5.83 15.16
N GLU A 344 36.80 6.14 16.28
CA GLU A 344 37.39 5.95 17.60
C GLU A 344 37.36 4.46 17.96
N THR A 345 38.49 3.90 18.38
CA THR A 345 38.63 2.45 18.61
C THR A 345 38.35 2.02 20.04
N ASP A 346 38.40 2.94 21.00
CA ASP A 346 38.11 2.69 22.41
C ASP A 346 37.03 3.67 22.88
N THR A 347 35.78 3.23 22.83
CA THR A 347 34.63 4.09 23.08
C THR A 347 33.96 3.71 24.38
N LYS A 348 33.70 4.72 25.20
CA LYS A 348 32.83 4.61 26.37
C LYS A 348 31.45 4.04 26.01
N ASN A 349 31.01 4.24 24.76
CA ASN A 349 29.74 3.72 24.24
C ASN A 349 29.73 2.19 24.20
N ARG A 350 30.80 1.55 23.71
CA ARG A 350 30.85 0.10 23.57
C ARG A 350 30.66 -0.58 24.93
N GLU A 351 31.30 -0.07 25.97
CA GLU A 351 31.12 -0.57 27.33
C GLU A 351 29.70 -0.33 27.87
N ILE A 352 29.08 0.80 27.54
CA ILE A 352 27.67 1.05 27.90
C ILE A 352 26.75 0.06 27.17
N ILE A 353 26.96 -0.18 25.88
CA ILE A 353 26.19 -1.13 25.06
C ILE A 353 26.25 -2.52 25.68
N LYS A 354 27.45 -3.01 26.01
CA LYS A 354 27.64 -4.30 26.68
C LYS A 354 26.88 -4.38 28.00
N LYS A 355 26.92 -3.31 28.82
CA LYS A 355 26.17 -3.24 30.09
C LYS A 355 24.66 -3.30 29.87
N LEU A 356 24.15 -2.56 28.89
CA LEU A 356 22.72 -2.54 28.56
C LEU A 356 22.23 -3.89 28.03
N ALA A 357 23.06 -4.58 27.23
CA ALA A 357 22.75 -5.90 26.68
C ALA A 357 22.59 -7.01 27.75
N LEU A 358 23.08 -6.80 28.98
CA LEU A 358 22.82 -7.70 30.09
C LEU A 358 21.36 -7.68 30.57
N LYS A 359 20.66 -6.56 30.38
CA LYS A 359 19.28 -6.35 30.88
C LYS A 359 18.25 -6.29 29.75
N TYR A 360 18.64 -5.82 28.56
CA TYR A 360 17.74 -5.57 27.44
C TYR A 360 18.14 -6.37 26.19
N PRO A 361 17.18 -6.70 25.31
CA PRO A 361 17.43 -7.41 24.05
C PRO A 361 18.08 -6.49 22.99
N VAL A 362 19.36 -6.19 23.20
CA VAL A 362 20.11 -5.21 22.41
C VAL A 362 20.73 -5.83 21.15
N HIS A 363 20.56 -5.14 20.03
CA HIS A 363 21.41 -5.20 18.85
C HIS A 363 22.38 -4.03 18.88
N THR A 364 23.52 -4.15 18.20
CA THR A 364 24.48 -3.05 18.11
C THR A 364 25.00 -2.85 16.70
N GLY A 365 25.42 -1.63 16.40
CA GLY A 365 26.10 -1.26 15.16
C GLY A 365 26.93 0.00 15.35
N GLY A 366 27.64 0.41 14.29
CA GLY A 366 28.60 1.51 14.37
C GLY A 366 29.94 1.04 14.97
N GLY A 367 31.04 1.35 14.28
CA GLY A 367 32.39 1.11 14.80
C GLY A 367 32.86 -0.34 14.96
N LEU A 368 32.10 -1.31 14.44
CA LEU A 368 32.52 -2.71 14.37
C LEU A 368 33.39 -2.90 13.12
N ARG A 369 34.70 -2.65 13.24
CA ARG A 369 35.63 -2.61 12.10
C ARG A 369 36.38 -3.93 11.88
N SER A 370 36.31 -4.83 12.86
CA SER A 370 37.00 -6.12 12.83
C SER A 370 36.10 -7.24 13.36
N LEU A 371 36.45 -8.48 13.00
CA LEU A 371 35.86 -9.69 13.61
C LEU A 371 36.02 -9.68 15.14
N SER A 372 37.16 -9.19 15.63
CA SER A 372 37.41 -9.07 17.08
C SER A 372 36.41 -8.14 17.76
N ASP A 373 36.05 -7.02 17.13
CA ASP A 373 35.02 -6.11 17.68
C ASP A 373 33.68 -6.81 17.79
N VAL A 374 33.27 -7.52 16.72
CA VAL A 374 32.01 -8.27 16.68
C VAL A 374 31.99 -9.34 17.77
N GLU A 375 33.04 -10.13 17.90
CA GLU A 375 33.16 -11.16 18.93
C GLU A 375 33.11 -10.58 20.36
N ASP A 376 33.77 -9.44 20.58
CA ASP A 376 33.80 -8.75 21.87
C ASP A 376 32.39 -8.32 22.32
N VAL A 377 31.58 -7.72 21.43
CA VAL A 377 30.23 -7.31 21.82
C VAL A 377 29.25 -8.49 21.92
N LEU A 378 29.36 -9.49 21.04
CA LEU A 378 28.51 -10.69 21.10
C LEU A 378 28.72 -11.52 22.37
N LYS A 379 29.93 -11.51 22.96
CA LYS A 379 30.20 -12.14 24.28
C LYS A 379 29.42 -11.48 25.42
N SER A 380 28.87 -10.28 25.22
CA SER A 380 28.18 -9.49 26.25
C SER A 380 26.66 -9.56 26.14
N ASN A 381 26.10 -10.67 25.66
CA ASN A 381 24.65 -10.89 25.45
C ASN A 381 24.00 -9.98 24.39
N VAL A 382 24.77 -9.26 23.59
CA VAL A 382 24.24 -8.61 22.38
C VAL A 382 23.72 -9.69 21.45
N ARG A 383 22.45 -9.56 21.02
CA ARG A 383 21.80 -10.58 20.19
C ARG A 383 22.28 -10.59 18.76
N ARG A 384 22.64 -9.42 18.23
CA ARG A 384 23.04 -9.25 16.83
C ARG A 384 23.92 -8.01 16.65
N CYS A 385 24.89 -8.12 15.74
CA CYS A 385 25.67 -7.01 15.22
C CYS A 385 25.17 -6.62 13.82
N THR A 386 25.11 -5.32 13.58
CA THR A 386 24.83 -4.68 12.29
C THR A 386 26.10 -3.97 11.88
N VAL A 387 26.74 -4.48 10.83
CA VAL A 387 28.05 -4.01 10.33
C VAL A 387 27.85 -3.02 9.20
#